data_AF-A0A8D8F2T8-F1
#
_entry.id   AF-A0A8D8F2T8-F1
#
_cell.length_a   1.000
_cell.length_b   1.000
_cell.length_c   1.000
_cell.angle_alpha   90.00
_cell.angle_beta   90.00
_cell.angle_gamma   90.00
#
_symmetry.space_group_name_H-M   'P 1'
#
loop_
_entity.id
_entity.type
_entity.pdbx_description
1 polymer ?
#
loop_
_entity_poly.entity_id
_entity_poly.type
_entity_poly.pdbx_seq_one_letter_code
_entity_poly.pdbx_strand_id
1 'polypeptide(L)'
;MTDTRGWAHPVEISSSDELCPLLVERRRRFNINDKIKELGTLLPRNMEGSSSDISGKDGRVNKGTILKGTVDYVKELKQELSALKHNGELLVAIKNENIILQHKLRVIWTG
;
A
#
# COMPACT_ATOMS: atom_id res chain seq x y z
N MET A 1 -50.04 12.94 46.12
CA MET A 1 -49.44 13.53 44.90
C MET A 1 -48.68 14.74 45.36
N THR A 2 -47.39 14.65 45.67
CA THR A 2 -46.30 14.73 44.67
C THR A 2 -45.12 13.83 45.01
N ASP A 3 -44.61 13.21 43.96
CA ASP A 3 -43.57 12.18 43.88
C ASP A 3 -42.17 12.75 44.19
N THR A 4 -41.52 12.24 45.24
CA THR A 4 -40.11 12.47 45.55
C THR A 4 -39.24 11.57 44.67
N ARG A 5 -39.15 11.88 43.37
CA ARG A 5 -38.14 11.26 42.51
C ARG A 5 -36.82 12.01 42.67
N GLY A 6 -35.92 11.38 43.42
CA GLY A 6 -34.52 11.78 43.53
C GLY A 6 -33.95 12.00 42.13
N TRP A 7 -33.47 13.21 41.90
CA TRP A 7 -32.69 13.53 40.71
C TRP A 7 -31.40 12.73 40.84
N ALA A 8 -31.30 11.65 40.06
CA ALA A 8 -30.02 11.00 39.83
C ALA A 8 -29.04 12.09 39.40
N HIS A 9 -27.98 12.26 40.20
CA HIS A 9 -26.88 13.15 39.88
C HIS A 9 -26.44 12.89 38.43
N PRO A 10 -26.34 13.93 37.58
CA PRO A 10 -25.67 13.77 36.30
C PRO A 10 -24.26 13.26 36.61
N VAL A 11 -23.91 12.11 36.03
CA VAL A 11 -22.50 11.70 35.97
C VAL A 11 -21.77 12.86 35.32
N GLU A 12 -20.95 13.57 36.09
CA GLU A 12 -20.05 14.59 35.55
C GLU A 12 -19.05 13.84 34.65
N ILE A 13 -19.39 13.75 33.38
CA ILE A 13 -18.43 13.39 32.33
C ILE A 13 -17.42 14.53 32.33
N SER A 14 -16.24 14.27 32.89
CA SER A 14 -15.12 15.21 32.91
C SER A 14 -14.87 15.72 31.49
N SER A 15 -14.96 17.04 31.30
CA SER A 15 -14.65 17.74 30.03
C SER A 15 -13.24 17.46 29.48
N SER A 16 -12.39 16.73 30.20
CA SER A 16 -11.04 16.38 29.76
C SER A 16 -11.00 15.15 28.84
N ASP A 17 -12.07 14.36 28.77
CA ASP A 17 -12.11 13.12 27.98
C ASP A 17 -12.65 13.31 26.55
N GLU A 18 -13.16 14.49 26.22
CA GLU A 18 -13.37 14.90 24.83
C GLU A 18 -12.10 15.59 24.34
N LEU A 19 -11.19 14.82 23.71
CA LEU A 19 -10.21 15.40 22.80
C LEU A 19 -10.95 16.39 21.89
N CYS A 20 -10.71 17.71 22.06
CA CYS A 20 -11.36 18.75 21.28
C CYS A 20 -11.48 18.28 19.82
N PRO A 21 -12.69 18.22 19.22
CA PRO A 21 -12.88 17.65 17.88
C PRO A 21 -11.90 18.19 16.83
N LEU A 22 -11.47 19.45 17.01
CA LEU A 22 -10.43 20.11 16.22
C LEU A 22 -9.03 19.45 16.32
N LEU A 23 -8.62 18.97 17.49
CA LEU A 23 -7.34 18.28 17.69
C LEU A 23 -7.34 16.88 17.05
N VAL A 24 -8.45 16.16 17.19
CA VAL A 24 -8.66 14.86 16.54
C VAL A 24 -8.63 15.02 15.02
N GLU A 25 -9.39 15.99 14.50
CA GLU A 25 -9.39 16.36 13.08
C GLU A 25 -7.99 16.72 12.58
N ARG A 26 -7.26 17.53 13.35
CA ARG A 26 -5.90 17.95 13.01
C ARG A 26 -4.94 16.77 12.95
N ARG A 27 -5.00 15.84 13.92
CA ARG A 27 -4.20 14.60 13.90
C ARG A 27 -4.52 13.73 12.69
N ARG A 28 -5.80 13.57 12.35
CA ARG A 28 -6.21 12.81 11.16
C ARG A 28 -5.63 13.42 9.89
N ARG A 29 -5.72 14.75 9.74
CA ARG A 29 -5.16 15.46 8.58
C ARG A 29 -3.66 15.28 8.46
N PHE A 30 -2.92 15.33 9.56
CA PHE A 30 -1.47 15.09 9.55
C PHE A 30 -1.14 13.67 9.10
N ASN A 31 -1.80 12.66 9.68
CA ASN A 31 -1.58 11.28 9.30
C ASN A 31 -1.84 11.05 7.80
N ILE A 32 -2.95 11.58 7.27
CA ILE A 32 -3.26 11.49 5.83
C ILE A 32 -2.15 12.14 4.99
N ASN A 33 -1.67 13.33 5.38
CA ASN A 33 -0.63 14.03 4.65
C ASN A 33 0.70 13.28 4.66
N ASP A 34 1.06 12.71 5.79
CA ASP A 34 2.32 11.97 5.94
C ASP A 34 2.28 10.69 5.12
N LYS A 35 1.15 9.97 5.11
CA LYS A 35 0.98 8.80 4.25
C LYS A 35 1.03 9.15 2.77
N ILE A 36 0.44 10.27 2.35
CA ILE A 36 0.57 10.71 0.95
C ILE A 36 2.04 11.04 0.61
N LYS A 37 2.79 11.68 1.50
CA LYS A 37 4.22 11.94 1.26
C LYS A 37 5.04 10.65 1.17
N GLU A 38 4.80 9.71 2.09
CA GLU A 38 5.45 8.40 2.11
C GLU A 38 5.22 7.65 0.78
N LEU A 39 3.99 7.63 0.28
CA LEU A 39 3.67 7.06 -1.04
C LEU A 39 4.50 7.68 -2.17
N GLY A 40 4.68 9.00 -2.16
CA GLY A 40 5.52 9.69 -3.16
C GLY A 40 6.98 9.24 -3.14
N THR A 41 7.50 8.77 -2.00
CA THR A 41 8.88 8.25 -1.89
C THR A 41 9.03 6.81 -2.39
N LEU A 42 7.92 6.06 -2.46
CA LEU A 42 7.89 4.67 -2.92
C LEU A 42 7.68 4.57 -4.43
N LEU A 43 7.28 5.65 -5.09
CA LEU A 43 7.07 5.66 -6.53
C LEU A 43 8.38 5.56 -7.31
N PRO A 44 8.40 4.83 -8.43
CA PRO A 44 9.52 4.83 -9.36
C PRO A 44 9.87 6.24 -9.84
N ARG A 45 11.17 6.54 -10.01
CA ARG A 45 11.66 7.87 -10.42
C ARG A 45 11.11 8.36 -11.77
N ASN A 46 10.67 7.46 -12.62
CA ASN A 46 10.08 7.76 -13.93
C ASN A 46 8.56 7.94 -13.88
N MET A 47 7.93 7.77 -12.71
CA MET A 47 6.49 7.95 -12.54
C MET A 47 6.15 9.36 -12.04
N GLU A 48 5.09 9.90 -12.62
CA GLU A 48 4.47 11.14 -12.18
C GLU A 48 4.11 11.07 -10.68
N GLY A 49 4.62 12.02 -9.89
CA GLY A 49 4.40 12.04 -8.45
C GLY A 49 5.49 11.35 -7.62
N SER A 50 6.56 10.83 -8.23
CA SER A 50 7.78 10.51 -7.50
C SER A 50 8.33 11.75 -6.79
N SER A 51 8.72 11.61 -5.53
CA SER A 51 9.27 12.71 -4.72
C SER A 51 10.49 13.39 -5.34
N SER A 52 11.19 12.73 -6.28
CA SER A 52 12.30 13.33 -7.06
C SER A 52 11.85 14.47 -7.97
N ASP A 53 10.60 14.44 -8.43
CA ASP A 53 10.10 15.33 -9.50
C ASP A 53 9.25 16.48 -8.94
N ILE A 54 8.91 16.43 -7.66
CA ILE A 54 8.02 17.39 -7.00
C ILE A 54 8.75 18.65 -6.50
N SER A 55 9.99 18.86 -6.92
CA SER A 55 10.64 20.17 -6.82
C SER A 55 10.20 21.08 -7.98
N GLY A 56 8.89 21.19 -8.20
CA GLY A 56 8.31 22.21 -9.07
C GLY A 56 8.49 23.59 -8.44
N LYS A 57 8.43 24.64 -9.29
CA LYS A 57 8.76 26.05 -9.00
C LYS A 57 8.13 26.69 -7.74
N ASP A 58 7.12 26.05 -7.14
CA ASP A 58 6.42 26.48 -5.92
C ASP A 58 6.56 25.52 -4.71
N GLY A 59 7.33 24.42 -4.83
CA GLY A 59 7.60 23.47 -3.73
C GLY A 59 6.38 22.74 -3.15
N ARG A 60 5.20 22.86 -3.78
CA ARG A 60 3.96 22.24 -3.29
C ARG A 60 3.77 20.86 -3.91
N VAL A 61 3.81 19.86 -3.04
CA VAL A 61 3.52 18.48 -3.38
C VAL A 61 2.08 18.29 -3.86
N ASN A 62 1.90 17.90 -5.14
CA ASN A 62 0.57 17.60 -5.67
C ASN A 62 0.10 16.21 -5.22
N LYS A 63 -0.76 16.19 -4.20
CA LYS A 63 -1.33 14.98 -3.62
C LYS A 63 -2.10 14.14 -4.65
N GLY A 64 -2.80 14.79 -5.59
CA GLY A 64 -3.57 14.08 -6.62
C GLY A 64 -2.66 13.27 -7.54
N THR A 65 -1.52 13.84 -7.94
CA THR A 65 -0.52 13.16 -8.77
C THR A 65 0.11 11.97 -8.03
N ILE A 66 0.51 12.13 -6.77
CA ILE A 66 1.04 11.00 -5.97
C ILE A 66 0.02 9.87 -5.88
N LEU A 67 -1.24 10.19 -5.56
CA LEU A 67 -2.28 9.19 -5.41
C LEU A 67 -2.54 8.44 -6.72
N LYS A 68 -2.58 9.15 -7.84
CA LYS A 68 -2.73 8.53 -9.16
C LYS A 68 -1.55 7.63 -9.50
N GLY A 69 -0.32 8.14 -9.37
CA GLY A 69 0.90 7.36 -9.60
C GLY A 69 0.94 6.10 -8.71
N THR A 70 0.53 6.23 -7.44
CA THR A 70 0.45 5.08 -6.51
C THR A 70 -0.51 4.01 -7.00
N VAL A 71 -1.71 4.42 -7.44
CA VAL A 71 -2.72 3.49 -7.95
C VAL A 71 -2.22 2.77 -9.21
N ASP A 72 -1.59 3.50 -10.12
CA ASP A 72 -1.09 2.93 -11.37
C ASP A 72 0.10 2.00 -11.12
N TYR A 73 1.01 2.36 -10.22
CA TYR A 73 2.12 1.50 -9.83
C TYR A 73 1.66 0.18 -9.17
N VAL A 74 0.64 0.23 -8.30
CA VAL A 74 0.07 -0.99 -7.72
C VAL A 74 -0.53 -1.91 -8.79
N LYS A 75 -1.13 -1.36 -9.86
CA LYS A 75 -1.64 -2.18 -10.98
C LYS A 75 -0.49 -2.82 -11.74
N GLU A 76 0.56 -2.08 -12.03
CA GLU A 76 1.76 -2.58 -12.72
C GLU A 76 2.42 -3.71 -11.93
N LEU A 77 2.67 -3.51 -10.63
CA LEU A 77 3.23 -4.54 -9.75
C LEU A 77 2.39 -5.82 -9.71
N LYS A 78 1.06 -5.71 -9.75
CA LYS A 78 0.18 -6.88 -9.82
C LYS A 78 0.33 -7.64 -11.14
N GLN A 79 0.50 -6.93 -12.25
CA GLN A 79 0.73 -7.54 -13.55
C GLN A 79 2.10 -8.22 -13.60
N GLU A 80 3.15 -7.56 -13.12
CA GLU A 80 4.50 -8.12 -13.02
C GLU A 80 4.53 -9.38 -12.16
N LEU A 81 3.89 -9.36 -11.00
CA LEU A 81 3.80 -10.53 -10.12
C LEU A 81 3.12 -11.71 -10.82
N SER A 82 2.05 -11.45 -11.58
CA SER A 82 1.37 -12.48 -12.36
C SER A 82 2.27 -13.06 -13.45
N ALA A 83 3.01 -12.22 -14.17
CA ALA A 83 3.96 -12.64 -15.19
C ALA A 83 5.11 -13.48 -14.60
N LEU A 84 5.67 -13.04 -13.47
CA LEU A 84 6.72 -13.78 -12.75
C LEU A 84 6.25 -15.17 -12.30
N LYS A 85 5.01 -15.27 -11.80
CA LYS A 85 4.42 -16.56 -11.42
C LYS A 85 4.33 -17.49 -12.62
N HIS A 86 3.80 -17.01 -13.74
CA HIS A 86 3.70 -17.80 -14.98
C HIS A 86 5.08 -18.24 -15.49
N ASN A 87 6.06 -17.35 -15.49
CA ASN A 87 7.44 -17.67 -15.88
C ASN A 87 8.05 -18.74 -14.97
N GLY A 88 7.76 -18.69 -13.67
CA GLY A 88 8.17 -19.73 -12.71
C GLY A 88 7.64 -21.12 -13.08
N GLU A 89 6.37 -21.21 -13.47
CA GLU A 89 5.74 -22.46 -13.92
C GLU A 89 6.41 -23.01 -15.20
N LEU A 90 6.69 -22.13 -16.17
CA LEU A 90 7.39 -22.49 -17.40
C LEU A 90 8.82 -22.98 -17.12
N LEU A 91 9.55 -22.33 -16.21
CA LEU A 91 10.89 -22.75 -15.82
C LEU A 91 10.91 -24.15 -15.21
N VAL A 92 9.90 -24.50 -14.40
CA VAL A 92 9.75 -25.86 -13.86
C VAL A 92 9.49 -26.86 -14.98
N ALA A 93 8.59 -26.54 -15.92
CA ALA A 93 8.30 -27.41 -17.05
C ALA A 93 9.55 -27.68 -17.91
N ILE A 94 10.29 -26.62 -18.26
CA ILE A 94 11.55 -26.73 -19.04
C ILE A 94 12.59 -27.58 -18.29
N LYS A 95 12.73 -27.41 -16.97
CA LYS A 95 13.65 -28.22 -16.17
C LYS A 95 13.27 -29.70 -16.19
N ASN A 96 11.98 -30.01 -16.06
CA ASN A 96 11.49 -31.39 -16.11
C ASN A 96 11.75 -32.02 -17.48
N GLU A 97 11.49 -31.28 -18.56
CA GLU A 97 11.80 -31.74 -19.91
C GLU A 97 13.29 -31.98 -20.11
N ASN A 98 14.14 -31.08 -19.62
CA ASN A 98 15.60 -31.25 -19.67
C ASN A 98 16.04 -32.51 -18.93
N ILE A 99 15.51 -32.78 -17.73
CA ILE A 99 15.79 -34.03 -16.98
C ILE A 99 15.44 -35.27 -17.82
N ILE A 100 14.27 -35.28 -18.44
CA ILE A 100 13.82 -36.39 -19.29
C ILE A 100 14.77 -36.56 -20.49
N LEU A 101 15.14 -35.47 -21.16
CA LEU A 101 16.05 -35.51 -22.30
C LEU A 101 17.44 -36.00 -21.90
N GLN A 102 17.98 -35.54 -20.78
CA GLN A 102 19.26 -36.02 -20.23
C GLN A 102 19.21 -37.52 -19.93
N HIS A 103 18.10 -38.01 -19.38
CA HIS A 103 17.92 -39.44 -19.14
C HIS A 103 17.88 -40.24 -20.45
N LYS A 104 17.12 -39.77 -21.45
CA LYS A 104 17.05 -40.40 -22.78
C LYS A 104 18.42 -40.47 -23.44
N LEU A 105 19.16 -39.37 -23.43
CA LEU A 105 20.52 -39.34 -23.95
C LEU A 105 21.38 -40.36 -23.22
N ARG A 106 21.39 -40.36 -21.88
CA ARG A 106 22.18 -41.33 -21.11
C ARG A 106 21.93 -42.76 -21.55
N VAL A 107 20.67 -43.18 -21.67
CA VAL A 107 20.32 -44.54 -22.10
C VAL A 107 20.91 -44.87 -23.47
N ILE A 108 20.82 -43.95 -24.43
CA ILE A 108 21.40 -44.11 -25.78
C ILE A 108 22.92 -44.26 -25.72
N TRP A 109 23.60 -43.45 -24.90
CA TRP A 109 25.07 -43.49 -24.80
C TRP A 109 25.61 -44.69 -24.00
N THR A 110 24.79 -45.32 -23.17
CA THR A 110 25.19 -46.45 -22.31
C THR A 110 24.79 -47.84 -22.83
N GLY A 111 23.91 -47.90 -23.84
CA GLY A 111 23.47 -49.15 -24.49
C GLY A 111 24.18 -49.38 -25.81
#